data_AF-A0A821RBJ9-F1
#
_entry.id   AF-A0A821RBJ9-F1
#
_cell.length_a   1.000
_cell.length_b   1.000
_cell.length_c   1.000
_cell.angle_alpha   90.00
_cell.angle_beta   90.00
_cell.angle_gamma   90.00
#
_symmetry.space_group_name_H-M   'P 1'
#
loop_
_entity.id
_entity.type
_entity.pdbx_description
1 polymer ?
#
loop_
_entity_poly.entity_id
_entity_poly.type
_entity_poly.pdbx_seq_one_letter_code
_entity_poly.pdbx_strand_id
1 'polypeptide(L)' 'MAPYTFELFAPYNKKAGLRLKNANARMFGLDIPMEFNEQDGYWRATLDLPD' A
#
# COMPACT_ATOMS: atom_id res chain seq x y z
N MET A 1 10.53 9.26 12.59
CA MET A 1 9.92 8.91 11.29
C MET A 1 8.42 8.80 11.53
N ALA A 2 7.61 9.55 10.79
CA ALA A 2 6.16 9.42 10.84
C ALA A 2 5.74 8.40 9.76
N PRO A 3 4.85 7.45 10.07
CA PRO A 3 4.44 6.44 9.10
C PRO A 3 3.62 7.07 7.97
N TYR A 4 3.84 6.59 6.74
CA TYR A 4 3.00 6.92 5.60
C TYR A 4 1.86 5.92 5.48
N THR A 5 0.63 6.41 5.42
CA THR A 5 -0.56 5.58 5.18
C THR A 5 -1.06 5.80 3.76
N PHE A 6 -1.22 4.69 3.03
CA PHE A 6 -1.78 4.66 1.68
C PHE A 6 -3.18 4.06 1.74
N GLU A 7 -4.14 4.73 1.12
CA GLU A 7 -5.54 4.33 1.10
C GLU A 7 -6.02 4.11 -0.33
N LEU A 8 -6.77 3.03 -0.57
CA LEU A 8 -7.40 2.71 -1.84
C LEU A 8 -8.86 2.34 -1.60
N PHE A 9 -9.79 3.15 -2.11
CA PHE A 9 -11.21 2.79 -2.11
C PHE A 9 -11.49 1.74 -3.19
N ALA A 10 -11.71 0.49 -2.78
CA ALA A 10 -12.00 -0.62 -3.70
C ALA A 10 -12.83 -1.72 -3.01
N PRO A 11 -14.09 -1.44 -2.60
CA PRO A 11 -14.86 -2.29 -1.71
C PRO A 11 -15.22 -3.67 -2.27
N TYR A 12 -15.21 -3.82 -3.60
CA TYR A 12 -15.58 -5.08 -4.27
C TYR A 12 -14.36 -5.91 -4.70
N ASN A 13 -13.14 -5.43 -4.45
CA ASN A 13 -11.94 -6.20 -4.77
C ASN A 13 -11.79 -7.36 -3.79
N LYS A 14 -11.24 -8.49 -4.26
CA LYS A 14 -10.93 -9.64 -3.40
C LYS A 14 -9.57 -9.50 -2.69
N LYS A 15 -8.73 -8.59 -3.19
CA LYS A 15 -7.35 -8.35 -2.73
C LYS A 15 -6.85 -7.03 -3.31
N ALA A 16 -6.02 -6.32 -2.55
CA ALA A 16 -5.27 -5.15 -3.00
C ALA A 16 -3.83 -5.21 -2.47
N GLY A 17 -2.94 -4.52 -3.17
CA GLY A 17 -1.52 -4.44 -2.82
C GLY A 17 -0.92 -3.12 -3.28
N LEU A 18 0.05 -2.62 -2.52
CA LEU A 18 0.85 -1.44 -2.82
C LEU A 18 2.20 -1.91 -3.36
N ARG A 19 2.63 -1.38 -4.51
CA ARG A 19 3.95 -1.69 -5.08
C ARG A 19 4.83 -0.46 -5.10
N LEU A 20 5.90 -0.48 -4.30
CA LEU A 20 6.94 0.56 -4.32
C LEU A 20 7.97 0.24 -5.41
N LYS A 21 8.31 1.22 -6.23
CA LYS A 21 9.35 1.10 -7.26
C LYS A 21 10.35 2.24 -7.09
N ASN A 22 11.63 1.94 -7.28
CA ASN A 22 12.69 2.94 -7.30
C ASN A 22 13.04 3.27 -8.75
N ALA A 23 13.02 4.56 -9.11
CA ALA A 23 13.33 5.03 -10.47
C ALA A 23 14.74 4.61 -10.93
N ASN A 24 15.68 4.48 -10.00
CA ASN A 24 17.08 4.12 -10.26
C ASN A 24 17.34 2.61 -10.21
N ALA A 25 16.39 1.80 -9.73
CA ALA A 25 16.55 0.35 -9.62
C ALA A 25 15.51 -0.37 -10.50
N ARG A 26 15.93 -0.77 -11.70
CA ARG A 26 15.07 -1.37 -12.73
C ARG A 26 14.38 -2.67 -12.30
N MET A 27 14.88 -3.37 -11.28
CA MET A 27 14.36 -4.67 -10.81
C MET A 27 13.89 -4.67 -9.35
N PHE A 28 13.91 -3.53 -8.64
CA PHE A 28 13.45 -3.49 -7.25
C PHE A 28 11.98 -3.06 -7.20
N GLY A 29 11.11 -4.00 -6.81
CA GLY A 29 9.73 -3.73 -6.47
C GLY A 29 9.39 -4.39 -5.15
N LEU A 30 9.00 -3.61 -4.14
CA LEU A 30 8.47 -4.15 -2.89
C LEU A 30 6.95 -4.19 -3.00
N ASP A 31 6.39 -5.38 -2.98
CA ASP A 31 4.94 -5.61 -2.96
C ASP A 31 4.47 -5.77 -1.52
N ILE A 32 3.55 -4.91 -1.10
CA ILE A 32 2.99 -4.87 0.25
C ILE A 32 1.50 -5.17 0.16
N PRO A 33 0.99 -6.23 0.82
CA PRO A 33 -0.44 -6.48 0.88
C PRO A 33 -1.14 -5.34 1.64
N MET A 34 -2.31 -4.92 1.15
CA MET A 34 -3.13 -3.95 1.87
C MET A 34 -4.21 -4.69 2.68
N GLU A 35 -4.59 -4.13 3.82
CA GLU A 35 -5.66 -4.63 4.68
C GLU A 35 -6.99 -3.96 4.33
N PHE A 36 -8.06 -4.75 4.20
CA PHE A 36 -9.39 -4.23 3.91
C PHE A 36 -10.11 -3.81 5.19
N ASN A 37 -10.65 -2.60 5.21
CA ASN A 37 -11.56 -2.15 6.26
C ASN A 37 -13.01 -2.27 5.77
N GLU A 38 -13.76 -3.20 6.38
CA GLU A 38 -15.16 -3.48 6.03
C GLU A 38 -16.12 -2.33 6.38
N GLN A 39 -15.73 -1.42 7.28
CA GLN A 39 -16.60 -0.32 7.73
C GLN A 39 -16.72 0.80 6.70
N ASP A 40 -15.65 1.04 5.94
CA ASP A 40 -15.57 2.17 4.99
C ASP A 40 -15.22 1.74 3.56
N GLY A 41 -14.89 0.46 3.33
CA GLY A 41 -14.59 -0.06 2.01
C GLY A 41 -13.19 0.29 1.49
N TYR A 42 -12.30 0.80 2.34
CA TYR A 42 -10.94 1.14 1.97
C TYR A 42 -9.96 0.01 2.27
N TRP A 43 -8.99 -0.14 1.37
CA TRP A 43 -7.77 -0.90 1.59
C TRP A 43 -6.69 0.03 2.11
N ARG A 44 -5.92 -0.39 3.12
CA ARG A 44 -4.88 0.43 3.75
C ARG A 44 -3.56 -0.31 3.87
N ALA A 45 -2.46 0.41 3.68
CA ALA A 45 -1.12 -0.05 4.04
C ALA A 45 -0.35 1.10 4.70
N THR A 46 0.28 0.79 5.84
CA THR A 46 1.10 1.74 6.58
C THR A 46 2.56 1.31 6.50
N LEU A 47 3.43 2.27 6.16
CA LEU A 47 4.85 2.04 5.95
C LEU A 47 5.69 3.05 6.71
N ASP A 48 6.73 2.54 7.37
CA ASP A 48 7.82 3.34 7.90
C ASP A 48 8.86 3.53 6.79
N LEU A 49 8.74 4.62 6.04
CA LEU A 49 9.73 4.98 5.03
C LEU A 49 10.75 5.96 5.64
N PRO A 50 12.06 5.77 5.37
CA PRO A 50 13.04 6.79 5.69
C PRO A 50 12.75 8.05 4.85
N ASP A 51 13.02 9.22 5.43
CA ASP A 51 12.96 10.52 4.72
C ASP A 51 13.92 10.56 3.51
#